data_AF-A0A428TQ00-F1
#
_entry.id   AF-A0A428TQ00-F1
#
_cell.length_a   1.000
_cell.length_b   1.000
_cell.length_c   1.000
_cell.angle_alpha   90.00
_cell.angle_beta   90.00
_cell.angle_gamma   90.00
#
_symmetry.space_group_name_H-M   'P 1'
#
loop_
_entity.id
_entity.type
_entity.pdbx_description
1 polymer ?
#
loop_
_entity_poly.entity_id
_entity_poly.type
_entity_poly.pdbx_seq_one_letter_code
_entity_poly.pdbx_strand_id
1 'polypeptide(L)'
;MAQKLFDANVPLFRTFLRALEIAHIEPKRILLQTGGKNYGMHIGRVRTPLVESDPQPRHLSKNFYYAQEDDLKAFCSRHTTGWNLVRPAGVIGASPNSPLNTFWPFAIYAAIQARKDEPLEFGGTFESWQFEAGHSTARLSGYLSEWAVLEEKCADHAFNAQDGGLLSWDRFFSELARWFGVRKGVVPPKVDDKFTTVISLAGGEQAPLGYGPPLNLDLKFYLAEWFKDPSNKSTWEEIMAESDVTANPFADGTAEQMMGDFAYLRFGTLSMNKARLYGFSGFVDSCESIFESFVDMERLGLLPPMKVPAARALV
;
A
#
# COMPACT_ATOMS: atom_id res chain seq x y z
N MET A 1 6.59 -18.61 -2.80
CA MET A 1 6.10 -17.56 -1.88
C MET A 1 4.68 -17.82 -1.38
N ALA A 2 3.69 -18.03 -2.25
CA ALA A 2 2.27 -18.19 -1.87
C ALA A 2 2.00 -19.27 -0.80
N GLN A 3 2.59 -20.46 -0.92
CA GLN A 3 2.43 -21.53 0.09
C GLN A 3 2.95 -21.13 1.46
N LYS A 4 4.14 -20.50 1.54
CA LYS A 4 4.70 -20.01 2.82
C LYS A 4 3.77 -18.99 3.50
N LEU A 5 3.20 -18.07 2.73
CA LEU A 5 2.21 -17.11 3.25
C LEU A 5 0.95 -17.81 3.74
N PHE A 6 0.47 -18.82 3.02
CA PHE A 6 -0.67 -19.63 3.43
C PHE A 6 -0.40 -20.33 4.77
N ASP A 7 0.73 -21.02 4.87
CA ASP A 7 1.10 -21.80 6.06
C ASP A 7 1.32 -20.91 7.28
N ALA A 8 1.74 -19.66 7.10
CA ALA A 8 1.90 -18.70 8.19
C ALA A 8 0.58 -18.05 8.64
N ASN A 9 -0.30 -17.68 7.70
CA ASN A 9 -1.45 -16.83 8.00
C ASN A 9 -2.74 -17.60 8.32
N VAL A 10 -2.99 -18.72 7.64
CA VAL A 10 -4.24 -19.47 7.82
C VAL A 10 -4.31 -20.15 9.20
N PRO A 11 -3.26 -20.85 9.69
CA PRO A 11 -3.31 -21.46 11.02
C PRO A 11 -3.44 -20.44 12.15
N LEU A 12 -2.83 -19.26 12.01
CA LEU A 12 -2.95 -18.17 12.98
C LEU A 12 -4.41 -17.75 13.15
N PHE A 13 -5.12 -17.51 12.05
CA PHE A 13 -6.51 -17.08 12.08
C PHE A 13 -7.46 -18.19 12.56
N ARG A 14 -7.22 -19.45 12.17
CA ARG A 14 -7.98 -20.61 12.70
C ARG A 14 -7.79 -20.77 14.19
N THR A 15 -6.58 -20.54 14.69
CA THR A 15 -6.29 -20.59 16.13
C THR A 15 -7.05 -19.52 16.88
N PHE A 16 -7.12 -18.30 16.34
CA PHE A 16 -7.95 -17.22 16.89
C PHE A 16 -9.43 -17.61 16.98
N LEU A 17 -10.03 -18.11 15.89
CA LEU A 17 -11.44 -18.52 15.88
C LEU A 17 -11.71 -19.66 16.88
N ARG A 18 -10.84 -20.66 16.95
CA ARG A 18 -10.94 -21.77 17.92
C ARG A 18 -10.81 -21.28 19.36
N ALA A 19 -9.96 -20.29 19.62
CA ALA A 19 -9.80 -19.73 20.95
C ALA A 19 -11.09 -19.04 21.43
N LEU A 20 -11.86 -18.40 20.55
CA LEU A 20 -13.17 -17.86 20.88
C LEU A 20 -14.15 -18.96 21.33
N GLU A 21 -14.18 -20.09 20.61
CA GLU A 21 -15.03 -21.24 20.97
C GLU A 21 -14.63 -21.82 22.35
N ILE A 22 -13.33 -22.01 22.60
CA ILE A 22 -12.82 -22.53 23.88
C ILE A 22 -13.10 -21.58 25.05
N ALA A 23 -12.98 -20.27 24.80
CA ALA A 23 -13.22 -19.24 25.81
C ALA A 23 -14.70 -18.91 25.99
N HIS A 24 -15.60 -19.50 25.20
CA HIS A 24 -17.03 -19.16 25.16
C HIS A 24 -17.28 -17.66 24.92
N ILE A 25 -16.49 -17.04 24.02
CA ILE A 25 -16.62 -15.63 23.64
C ILE A 25 -17.36 -15.57 22.29
N GLU A 26 -18.54 -14.95 22.29
CA GLU A 26 -19.35 -14.74 21.09
C GLU A 26 -19.42 -13.23 20.75
N PRO A 27 -18.50 -12.71 19.92
CA PRO A 27 -18.58 -11.32 19.49
C PRO A 27 -19.77 -11.14 18.54
N LYS A 28 -20.44 -9.98 18.59
CA LYS A 28 -21.53 -9.68 17.62
C LYS A 28 -21.03 -9.66 16.17
N ARG A 29 -19.78 -9.24 15.98
CA ARG A 29 -19.14 -9.11 14.68
C ARG A 29 -17.67 -9.48 14.75
N ILE A 30 -17.17 -10.18 13.73
CA ILE A 30 -15.74 -10.32 13.48
C ILE A 30 -15.42 -9.63 12.14
N LEU A 31 -14.48 -8.69 12.17
CA LEU A 31 -13.94 -8.06 10.97
C LEU A 31 -12.59 -8.67 10.63
N LEU A 32 -12.42 -9.09 9.38
CA LEU A 32 -11.16 -9.54 8.83
C LEU A 32 -10.70 -8.57 7.74
N GLN A 33 -9.55 -7.93 7.97
CA GLN A 33 -8.89 -7.12 6.94
C GLN A 33 -8.12 -8.05 6.00
N THR A 34 -8.41 -7.97 4.71
CA THR A 34 -7.65 -8.65 3.65
C THR A 34 -6.92 -7.62 2.79
N GLY A 35 -7.30 -7.44 1.53
CA GLY A 35 -6.76 -6.39 0.67
C GLY A 35 -6.96 -6.60 -0.82
N GLY A 36 -6.44 -5.69 -1.63
CA GLY A 36 -6.58 -5.68 -3.10
C GLY A 36 -6.07 -6.95 -3.80
N LYS A 37 -5.18 -7.73 -3.16
CA LYS A 37 -4.77 -9.05 -3.67
C LYS A 37 -5.93 -10.05 -3.78
N ASN A 38 -7.07 -9.79 -3.14
CA ASN A 38 -8.31 -10.55 -3.31
C ASN A 38 -8.72 -10.66 -4.79
N TYR A 39 -8.45 -9.63 -5.58
CA TYR A 39 -8.84 -9.54 -6.98
C TYR A 39 -7.78 -10.08 -7.94
N GLY A 40 -6.61 -10.50 -7.43
CA GLY A 40 -5.52 -11.02 -8.24
C GLY A 40 -4.60 -9.99 -8.87
N MET A 41 -4.64 -8.71 -8.44
CA MET A 41 -3.78 -7.65 -9.00
C MET A 41 -2.28 -7.99 -8.99
N HIS A 42 -1.82 -8.81 -8.04
CA HIS A 42 -0.44 -9.28 -7.93
C HIS A 42 -0.07 -10.41 -8.92
N ILE A 43 -1.06 -10.95 -9.64
CA ILE A 43 -0.89 -12.02 -10.64
C ILE A 43 -0.76 -11.40 -12.04
N GLY A 44 -1.56 -10.37 -12.33
CA GLY A 44 -1.64 -9.73 -13.65
C GLY A 44 -2.74 -8.68 -13.69
N ARG A 45 -3.16 -8.33 -14.91
CA ARG A 45 -4.26 -7.36 -15.13
C ARG A 45 -5.55 -7.86 -14.52
N VAL A 46 -6.32 -6.93 -13.97
CA VAL A 46 -7.66 -7.16 -13.39
C VAL A 46 -8.68 -6.26 -14.07
N ARG A 47 -9.96 -6.57 -13.91
CA ARG A 47 -11.05 -5.65 -14.28
C ARG A 47 -10.99 -4.42 -13.36
N THR A 48 -11.22 -3.24 -13.93
CA THR A 48 -11.16 -1.97 -13.18
C THR A 48 -12.41 -1.11 -13.46
N PRO A 49 -12.91 -0.34 -12.46
CA PRO A 49 -12.50 -0.37 -11.05
C PRO A 49 -12.85 -1.72 -10.40
N LEU A 50 -12.09 -2.10 -9.38
CA LEU A 50 -12.26 -3.39 -8.68
C LEU A 50 -13.48 -3.29 -7.76
N VAL A 51 -14.43 -4.22 -7.89
CA VAL A 51 -15.68 -4.24 -7.11
C VAL A 51 -15.76 -5.48 -6.23
N GLU A 52 -16.42 -5.40 -5.08
CA GLU A 52 -16.41 -6.47 -4.08
C GLU A 52 -17.05 -7.77 -4.56
N SER A 53 -17.88 -7.70 -5.61
CA SER A 53 -18.51 -8.82 -6.30
C SER A 53 -17.63 -9.49 -7.37
N ASP A 54 -16.47 -8.92 -7.69
CA ASP A 54 -15.55 -9.54 -8.66
C ASP A 54 -15.08 -10.92 -8.13
N PRO A 55 -15.02 -11.93 -9.01
CA PRO A 55 -14.67 -13.29 -8.60
C PRO A 55 -13.21 -13.36 -8.14
N GLN A 56 -12.98 -14.15 -7.09
CA GLN A 56 -11.62 -14.48 -6.65
C GLN A 56 -10.96 -15.40 -7.71
N PRO A 57 -9.79 -15.05 -8.28
CA PRO A 57 -9.10 -15.87 -9.28
C PRO A 57 -8.40 -17.09 -8.65
N ARG A 58 -9.17 -17.94 -7.95
CA ARG A 58 -8.67 -19.11 -7.21
C ARG A 58 -7.98 -20.15 -8.11
N HIS A 59 -8.34 -20.18 -9.39
CA HIS A 59 -7.75 -21.07 -10.39
C HIS A 59 -6.33 -20.66 -10.83
N LEU A 60 -5.95 -19.39 -10.63
CA LEU A 60 -4.63 -18.87 -11.05
C LEU A 60 -3.58 -18.94 -9.94
N SER A 61 -3.98 -18.71 -8.69
CA SER A 61 -3.02 -18.69 -7.57
C SER A 61 -3.69 -18.96 -6.24
N LYS A 62 -2.94 -19.62 -5.33
CA LYS A 62 -3.31 -19.72 -3.93
C LYS A 62 -3.13 -18.37 -3.25
N ASN A 63 -4.20 -17.85 -2.65
CA ASN A 63 -4.16 -16.68 -1.78
C ASN A 63 -4.75 -17.05 -0.42
N PHE A 64 -4.01 -16.75 0.65
CA PHE A 64 -4.44 -17.09 2.02
C PHE A 64 -5.68 -16.31 2.46
N TYR A 65 -5.95 -15.14 1.86
CA TYR A 65 -7.19 -14.38 2.10
C TYR A 65 -8.42 -15.24 1.87
N TYR A 66 -8.41 -16.06 0.82
CA TYR A 66 -9.55 -16.88 0.44
C TYR A 66 -9.88 -17.93 1.52
N ALA A 67 -8.85 -18.59 2.06
CA ALA A 67 -9.04 -19.56 3.14
C ALA A 67 -9.48 -18.89 4.44
N GLN A 68 -8.93 -17.72 4.79
CA GLN A 68 -9.37 -16.97 5.97
C GLN A 68 -10.81 -16.46 5.83
N GLU A 69 -11.22 -16.00 4.64
CA GLU A 69 -12.61 -15.63 4.35
C GLU A 69 -13.55 -16.84 4.48
N ASP A 70 -13.16 -18.00 3.95
CA ASP A 70 -13.93 -19.24 4.02
C ASP A 70 -14.07 -19.71 5.50
N ASP A 71 -12.97 -19.69 6.26
CA ASP A 71 -12.94 -20.05 7.67
C ASP A 71 -13.82 -19.10 8.53
N LEU A 72 -13.75 -17.79 8.27
CA LEU A 72 -14.57 -16.78 8.96
C LEU A 72 -16.06 -17.01 8.69
N LYS A 73 -16.44 -17.16 7.41
CA LYS A 73 -17.84 -17.39 7.02
C LYS A 73 -18.36 -18.71 7.60
N ALA A 74 -17.54 -19.75 7.61
CA ALA A 74 -17.89 -21.03 8.22
C ALA A 74 -18.04 -20.93 9.74
N PHE A 75 -17.21 -20.15 10.42
CA PHE A 75 -17.37 -19.87 11.85
C PHE A 75 -18.69 -19.13 12.11
N CYS A 76 -18.93 -18.02 11.42
CA CYS A 76 -20.14 -17.21 11.57
C CYS A 76 -21.42 -17.99 11.26
N SER A 77 -21.43 -18.90 10.27
CA SER A 77 -22.62 -19.70 9.94
C SER A 77 -23.04 -20.68 11.05
N ARG A 78 -22.16 -20.98 12.01
CA ARG A 78 -22.43 -21.85 13.15
C ARG A 78 -22.69 -21.09 14.46
N HIS A 79 -22.60 -19.76 14.43
CA HIS A 79 -22.73 -18.89 15.61
C HIS A 79 -23.72 -17.75 15.32
N THR A 80 -24.04 -16.95 16.33
CA THR A 80 -24.83 -15.72 16.14
C THR A 80 -23.98 -14.52 15.70
N THR A 81 -22.67 -14.74 15.53
CA THR A 81 -21.66 -13.77 15.10
C THR A 81 -21.78 -13.46 13.60
N GLY A 82 -21.94 -12.19 13.23
CA GLY A 82 -21.81 -11.77 11.83
C GLY A 82 -20.36 -11.49 11.42
N TRP A 83 -20.10 -11.31 10.13
CA TRP A 83 -18.77 -11.01 9.61
C TRP A 83 -18.69 -9.71 8.81
N ASN A 84 -17.49 -9.13 8.76
CA ASN A 84 -17.13 -8.10 7.80
C ASN A 84 -15.78 -8.40 7.16
N LEU A 85 -15.61 -7.96 5.92
CA LEU A 85 -14.32 -7.94 5.25
C LEU A 85 -13.99 -6.52 4.80
N VAL A 86 -12.78 -6.06 5.08
CA VAL A 86 -12.29 -4.77 4.59
C VAL A 86 -11.07 -5.00 3.71
N ARG A 87 -11.12 -4.48 2.49
CA ARG A 87 -10.15 -4.73 1.42
C ARG A 87 -9.40 -3.44 1.05
N PRO A 88 -8.39 -3.02 1.83
CA PRO A 88 -7.54 -1.89 1.44
C PRO A 88 -6.61 -2.26 0.27
N ALA A 89 -6.20 -1.26 -0.50
CA ALA A 89 -5.11 -1.34 -1.48
C ALA A 89 -3.78 -0.87 -0.84
N GLY A 90 -2.97 -0.08 -1.56
CA GLY A 90 -1.70 0.43 -1.05
C GLY A 90 -1.90 1.34 0.16
N VAL A 91 -1.51 0.86 1.35
CA VAL A 91 -1.82 1.53 2.62
C VAL A 91 -0.88 2.72 2.87
N ILE A 92 -1.44 3.88 3.23
CA ILE A 92 -0.71 5.03 3.76
C ILE A 92 -0.79 5.00 5.29
N GLY A 93 0.36 5.00 5.97
CA GLY A 93 0.42 5.07 7.42
C GLY A 93 1.83 4.94 7.99
N ALA A 94 1.98 5.30 9.26
CA ALA A 94 3.23 5.21 10.00
C ALA A 94 3.21 3.98 10.93
N SER A 95 4.15 3.06 10.72
CA SER A 95 4.36 1.92 11.61
C SER A 95 5.82 1.48 11.54
N PRO A 96 6.55 1.44 12.67
CA PRO A 96 7.97 1.11 12.70
C PRO A 96 8.25 -0.35 12.34
N ASN A 97 7.25 -1.22 12.50
CA ASN A 97 7.37 -2.66 12.30
C ASN A 97 6.59 -3.16 11.07
N SER A 98 6.06 -2.25 10.24
CA SER A 98 5.36 -2.68 9.03
C SER A 98 6.38 -3.06 7.95
N PRO A 99 6.40 -4.33 7.49
CA PRO A 99 7.29 -4.73 6.40
C PRO A 99 6.88 -4.12 5.05
N LEU A 100 5.71 -3.47 4.97
CA LEU A 100 5.16 -2.90 3.75
C LEU A 100 4.77 -1.44 4.00
N ASN A 101 5.75 -0.54 3.84
CA ASN A 101 5.51 0.89 3.79
C ASN A 101 5.93 1.43 2.42
N THR A 102 4.95 1.75 1.57
CA THR A 102 5.21 2.18 0.19
C THR A 102 5.93 3.53 0.13
N PHE A 103 5.60 4.45 1.04
CA PHE A 103 6.04 5.85 0.93
C PHE A 103 7.31 6.17 1.71
N TRP A 104 7.62 5.40 2.76
CA TRP A 104 8.85 5.55 3.54
C TRP A 104 10.15 5.53 2.70
N PRO A 105 10.37 4.59 1.75
CA PRO A 105 11.59 4.60 0.94
C PRO A 105 11.73 5.88 0.10
N PHE A 106 10.64 6.46 -0.39
CA PHE A 106 10.66 7.72 -1.13
C PHE A 106 11.02 8.92 -0.23
N ALA A 107 10.59 8.92 1.03
CA ALA A 107 11.00 9.94 2.00
C ALA A 107 12.49 9.86 2.35
N ILE A 108 13.03 8.65 2.54
CA ILE A 108 14.47 8.44 2.75
C ILE A 108 15.26 8.93 1.53
N TYR A 109 14.80 8.57 0.33
CA TYR A 109 15.35 9.05 -0.93
C TYR A 109 15.40 10.58 -0.97
N ALA A 110 14.28 11.24 -0.66
CA ALA A 110 14.19 12.68 -0.69
C ALA A 110 15.07 13.39 0.33
N ALA A 111 15.14 12.87 1.56
CA ALA A 111 16.02 13.41 2.60
C ALA A 111 17.50 13.33 2.21
N ILE A 112 17.93 12.22 1.61
CA ILE A 112 19.31 12.02 1.16
C ILE A 112 19.62 12.91 -0.05
N GLN A 113 18.76 12.95 -1.07
CA GLN A 113 18.96 13.82 -2.24
C GLN A 113 19.00 15.30 -1.83
N ALA A 114 18.16 15.72 -0.87
CA ALA A 114 18.22 17.08 -0.33
C ALA A 114 19.57 17.37 0.35
N ARG A 115 20.13 16.42 1.12
CA ARG A 115 21.43 16.57 1.78
C ARG A 115 22.59 16.63 0.77
N LYS A 116 22.52 15.84 -0.30
CA LYS A 116 23.52 15.80 -1.38
C LYS A 116 23.41 16.95 -2.37
N ASP A 117 22.37 17.79 -2.27
CA ASP A 117 22.00 18.77 -3.28
C ASP A 117 21.86 18.13 -4.67
N GLU A 118 21.15 17.00 -4.74
CA GLU A 118 20.85 16.26 -5.97
C GLU A 118 19.34 16.29 -6.25
N PRO A 119 18.88 16.16 -7.51
CA PRO A 119 17.44 16.15 -7.78
C PRO A 119 16.79 14.81 -7.42
N LEU A 120 15.45 14.79 -7.35
CA LEU A 120 14.69 13.53 -7.31
C LEU A 120 14.44 13.04 -8.73
N GLU A 121 15.03 11.91 -9.09
CA GLU A 121 14.74 11.24 -10.35
C GLU A 121 13.58 10.26 -10.18
N PHE A 122 12.57 10.39 -11.04
CA PHE A 122 11.51 9.40 -11.12
C PHE A 122 11.94 8.23 -12.01
N GLY A 123 11.95 7.00 -11.47
CA GLY A 123 12.49 5.82 -12.16
C GLY A 123 11.53 5.10 -13.11
N GLY A 124 10.23 5.41 -13.09
CA GLY A 124 9.22 4.76 -13.92
C GLY A 124 9.00 5.42 -15.29
N THR A 125 8.14 4.81 -16.11
CA THR A 125 7.77 5.34 -17.44
C THR A 125 6.89 6.59 -17.34
N PHE A 126 6.71 7.30 -18.46
CA PHE A 126 5.77 8.43 -18.53
C PHE A 126 4.33 8.00 -18.19
N GLU A 127 3.92 6.79 -18.59
CA GLU A 127 2.61 6.25 -18.24
C GLU A 127 2.46 6.01 -16.74
N SER A 128 3.52 5.57 -16.04
CA SER A 128 3.49 5.48 -14.57
C SER A 128 3.52 6.87 -13.94
N TRP A 129 4.30 7.80 -14.47
CA TRP A 129 4.42 9.18 -13.97
C TRP A 129 3.07 9.92 -13.89
N GLN A 130 2.25 9.80 -14.94
CA GLN A 130 0.91 10.40 -15.01
C GLN A 130 -0.22 9.45 -14.55
N PHE A 131 0.09 8.25 -14.06
CA PHE A 131 -0.94 7.33 -13.62
C PHE A 131 -1.57 7.76 -12.29
N GLU A 132 -2.89 7.91 -12.28
CA GLU A 132 -3.67 8.20 -11.08
C GLU A 132 -3.90 6.92 -10.26
N ALA A 133 -3.17 6.78 -9.15
CA ALA A 133 -3.27 5.64 -8.25
C ALA A 133 -4.24 5.90 -7.09
N GLY A 134 -4.98 4.85 -6.72
CA GLY A 134 -5.78 4.83 -5.50
C GLY A 134 -4.96 4.29 -4.33
N HIS A 135 -5.07 4.94 -3.17
CA HIS A 135 -4.42 4.53 -1.93
C HIS A 135 -5.44 4.32 -0.81
N SER A 136 -5.00 3.72 0.29
CA SER A 136 -5.84 3.42 1.45
C SER A 136 -5.20 3.95 2.72
N THR A 137 -5.56 5.14 3.15
CA THR A 137 -5.07 5.68 4.41
C THR A 137 -5.53 4.81 5.58
N ALA A 138 -4.58 4.44 6.45
CA ALA A 138 -4.83 3.56 7.58
C ALA A 138 -5.91 4.10 8.52
N ARG A 139 -5.88 5.42 8.79
CA ARG A 139 -6.91 6.12 9.59
C ARG A 139 -8.31 5.96 8.98
N LEU A 140 -8.46 6.25 7.69
CA LEU A 140 -9.77 6.13 7.02
C LEU A 140 -10.23 4.67 6.94
N SER A 141 -9.31 3.74 6.69
CA SER A 141 -9.59 2.29 6.70
C SER A 141 -10.02 1.81 8.09
N GLY A 142 -9.46 2.39 9.15
CA GLY A 142 -9.89 2.18 10.54
C GLY A 142 -11.33 2.67 10.78
N TYR A 143 -11.65 3.90 10.36
CA TYR A 143 -13.02 4.42 10.47
C TYR A 143 -14.03 3.61 9.65
N LEU A 144 -13.67 3.16 8.44
CA LEU A 144 -14.50 2.26 7.66
C LEU A 144 -14.72 0.93 8.39
N SER A 145 -13.67 0.39 9.03
CA SER A 145 -13.75 -0.88 9.76
C SER A 145 -14.65 -0.77 10.99
N GLU A 146 -14.51 0.31 11.77
CA GLU A 146 -15.38 0.61 12.91
C GLU A 146 -16.83 0.77 12.47
N TRP A 147 -17.09 1.60 11.45
CA TRP A 147 -18.42 1.80 10.89
C TRP A 147 -19.05 0.49 10.41
N ALA A 148 -18.32 -0.33 9.65
CA ALA A 148 -18.83 -1.59 9.11
C ALA A 148 -19.21 -2.58 10.22
N VAL A 149 -18.44 -2.60 11.31
CA VAL A 149 -18.68 -3.47 12.45
C VAL A 149 -19.90 -3.04 13.27
N LEU A 150 -20.08 -1.73 13.47
CA LEU A 150 -21.12 -1.16 14.33
C LEU A 150 -22.48 -1.02 13.63
N GLU A 151 -22.51 -0.88 12.31
CA GLU A 151 -23.77 -0.74 11.55
C GLU A 151 -24.42 -2.11 11.27
N GLU A 152 -25.67 -2.28 11.71
CA GLU A 152 -26.39 -3.55 11.54
C GLU A 152 -26.57 -3.92 10.07
N LYS A 153 -26.91 -2.96 9.22
CA LYS A 153 -27.07 -3.15 7.76
C LYS A 153 -25.78 -3.56 7.04
N CYS A 154 -24.63 -3.39 7.69
CA CYS A 154 -23.34 -3.80 7.14
C CYS A 154 -23.00 -5.26 7.46
N ALA A 155 -23.89 -5.99 8.14
CA ALA A 155 -23.70 -7.40 8.43
C ALA A 155 -23.39 -8.24 7.19
N ASP A 156 -22.41 -9.13 7.33
CA ASP A 156 -22.10 -10.16 6.33
C ASP A 156 -21.75 -9.56 4.96
N HIS A 157 -21.01 -8.46 5.00
CA HIS A 157 -20.56 -7.73 3.82
C HIS A 157 -19.07 -7.46 3.81
N ALA A 158 -18.51 -7.58 2.61
CA ALA A 158 -17.20 -7.07 2.25
C ALA A 158 -17.31 -5.63 1.73
N PHE A 159 -16.33 -4.79 2.07
CA PHE A 159 -16.17 -3.42 1.59
C PHE A 159 -14.74 -3.17 1.13
N ASN A 160 -14.58 -2.50 -0.01
CA ASN A 160 -13.32 -1.89 -0.41
C ASN A 160 -12.96 -0.73 0.54
N ALA A 161 -11.66 -0.51 0.74
CA ALA A 161 -11.13 0.64 1.45
C ALA A 161 -10.21 1.42 0.52
N GLN A 162 -10.61 2.61 0.08
CA GLN A 162 -9.79 3.53 -0.70
C GLN A 162 -10.11 4.96 -0.31
N ASP A 163 -9.09 5.80 -0.37
CA ASP A 163 -9.17 7.24 -0.18
C ASP A 163 -10.04 7.89 -1.25
N GLY A 164 -10.47 9.12 -0.98
CA GLY A 164 -11.37 9.86 -1.85
C GLY A 164 -10.68 10.40 -3.11
N GLY A 165 -9.40 10.77 -2.99
CA GLY A 165 -8.60 11.35 -4.06
C GLY A 165 -7.62 10.36 -4.68
N LEU A 166 -7.52 10.37 -6.01
CA LEU A 166 -6.43 9.70 -6.72
C LEU A 166 -5.17 10.58 -6.67
N LEU A 167 -4.02 9.93 -6.64
CA LEU A 167 -2.73 10.60 -6.62
C LEU A 167 -1.88 10.11 -7.79
N SER A 168 -1.41 11.05 -8.60
CA SER A 168 -0.40 10.80 -9.62
C SER A 168 1.00 10.95 -9.06
N TRP A 169 1.95 10.22 -9.64
CA TRP A 169 3.34 10.26 -9.20
C TRP A 169 3.99 11.62 -9.45
N ASP A 170 3.53 12.37 -10.44
CA ASP A 170 4.00 13.74 -10.69
C ASP A 170 3.70 14.71 -9.55
N ARG A 171 2.47 14.67 -9.03
CA ARG A 171 2.04 15.44 -7.88
C ARG A 171 2.80 15.00 -6.63
N PHE A 172 2.91 13.69 -6.41
CA PHE A 172 3.65 13.16 -5.27
C PHE A 172 5.12 13.59 -5.28
N PHE A 173 5.86 13.40 -6.38
CA PHE A 173 7.28 13.76 -6.44
C PHE A 173 7.51 15.27 -6.32
N SER A 174 6.60 16.09 -6.88
CA SER A 174 6.67 17.54 -6.73
C SER A 174 6.53 17.97 -5.27
N GLU A 175 5.57 17.39 -4.55
CA GLU A 175 5.38 17.64 -3.13
C GLU A 175 6.52 17.03 -2.29
N LEU A 176 7.02 15.86 -2.63
CA LEU A 176 8.14 15.21 -1.96
C LEU A 176 9.42 16.08 -2.02
N ALA A 177 9.73 16.65 -3.19
CA ALA A 177 10.83 17.60 -3.34
C ALA A 177 10.64 18.83 -2.45
N ARG A 178 9.41 19.36 -2.39
CA ARG A 178 9.05 20.51 -1.56
C ARG A 178 9.16 20.18 -0.07
N TRP A 179 8.69 19.01 0.35
CA TRP A 179 8.62 18.58 1.74
C TRP A 179 10.00 18.39 2.35
N PHE A 180 10.95 17.80 1.61
CA PHE A 180 12.32 17.59 2.11
C PHE A 180 13.31 18.69 1.70
N GLY A 181 12.88 19.66 0.87
CA GLY A 181 13.71 20.79 0.48
C GLY A 181 14.76 20.44 -0.59
N VAL A 182 14.42 19.56 -1.52
CA VAL A 182 15.27 19.17 -2.66
C VAL A 182 15.34 20.34 -3.65
N ARG A 183 16.41 21.13 -3.58
CA ARG A 183 16.55 22.40 -4.32
C ARG A 183 16.61 22.22 -5.84
N LYS A 184 17.20 21.13 -6.31
CA LYS A 184 17.28 20.80 -7.74
C LYS A 184 15.96 20.25 -8.31
N GLY A 185 14.93 20.09 -7.47
CA GLY A 185 13.59 19.68 -7.90
C GLY A 185 13.54 18.23 -8.36
N VAL A 186 12.65 17.97 -9.34
CA VAL A 186 12.36 16.64 -9.85
C VAL A 186 12.82 16.51 -11.31
N VAL A 187 13.43 15.38 -11.65
CA VAL A 187 13.72 14.97 -13.04
C VAL A 187 12.60 14.03 -13.50
N PRO A 188 11.66 14.50 -14.36
CA PRO A 188 10.61 13.65 -14.90
C PRO A 188 11.17 12.68 -15.97
N PRO A 189 10.40 11.64 -16.36
CA PRO A 189 10.74 10.79 -17.50
C PRO A 189 10.89 11.59 -18.79
N LYS A 190 11.86 11.17 -19.62
CA LYS A 190 12.10 11.74 -20.95
C LYS A 190 11.67 10.77 -22.04
N VAL A 191 11.44 11.29 -23.23
CA VAL A 191 11.03 10.50 -24.42
C VAL A 191 12.09 9.47 -24.81
N ASP A 192 13.36 9.79 -24.60
CA ASP A 192 14.52 8.97 -24.94
C ASP A 192 15.04 8.09 -23.78
N ASP A 193 14.33 8.08 -22.64
CA ASP A 193 14.67 7.21 -21.51
C ASP A 193 14.59 5.73 -21.93
N LYS A 194 15.58 4.95 -21.49
CA LYS A 194 15.64 3.51 -21.70
C LYS A 194 15.21 2.79 -20.43
N PHE A 195 14.18 1.95 -20.56
CA PHE A 195 13.62 1.21 -19.44
C PHE A 195 14.00 -0.27 -19.54
N THR A 196 14.22 -0.89 -18.38
CA THR A 196 14.37 -2.33 -18.22
C THR A 196 13.13 -2.88 -17.55
N THR A 197 12.53 -3.93 -18.11
CA THR A 197 11.45 -4.66 -17.44
C THR A 197 12.03 -5.43 -16.25
N VAL A 198 11.74 -4.96 -15.04
CA VAL A 198 12.21 -5.60 -13.81
C VAL A 198 11.21 -6.61 -13.27
N ILE A 199 9.92 -6.44 -13.59
CA ILE A 199 8.85 -7.39 -13.26
C ILE A 199 7.92 -7.50 -14.46
N SER A 200 7.55 -8.72 -14.83
CA SER A 200 6.47 -9.00 -15.77
C SER A 200 5.45 -9.91 -15.11
N LEU A 201 4.24 -9.38 -14.89
CA LEU A 201 3.11 -10.16 -14.38
C LEU A 201 2.38 -10.87 -15.54
N ALA A 202 1.56 -11.86 -15.21
CA ALA A 202 0.90 -12.68 -16.21
C ALA A 202 0.01 -11.86 -17.18
N GLY A 203 -0.05 -12.33 -18.43
CA GLY A 203 -0.94 -11.86 -19.49
C GLY A 203 -1.80 -13.00 -20.03
N GLY A 204 -2.69 -12.68 -20.98
CA GLY A 204 -3.58 -13.66 -21.60
C GLY A 204 -4.44 -14.42 -20.59
N GLU A 205 -4.65 -15.71 -20.82
CA GLU A 205 -5.45 -16.59 -19.97
C GLU A 205 -4.90 -16.78 -18.55
N GLN A 206 -3.62 -16.45 -18.33
CA GLN A 206 -2.98 -16.56 -17.02
C GLN A 206 -3.13 -15.29 -16.17
N ALA A 207 -3.69 -14.21 -16.72
CA ALA A 207 -4.06 -13.03 -15.97
C ALA A 207 -5.49 -13.16 -15.41
N PRO A 208 -5.83 -12.54 -14.26
CA PRO A 208 -7.21 -12.50 -13.77
C PRO A 208 -8.22 -11.93 -14.79
N LEU A 209 -7.77 -11.01 -15.65
CA LEU A 209 -8.57 -10.47 -16.74
C LEU A 209 -8.88 -11.50 -17.84
N GLY A 210 -8.07 -12.55 -17.98
CA GLY A 210 -8.21 -13.62 -18.97
C GLY A 210 -7.75 -13.27 -20.39
N TYR A 211 -7.31 -12.03 -20.63
CA TYR A 211 -6.84 -11.54 -21.93
C TYR A 211 -5.88 -10.36 -21.77
N GLY A 212 -5.32 -9.91 -22.90
CA GLY A 212 -4.45 -8.73 -22.97
C GLY A 212 -2.98 -9.02 -22.66
N PRO A 213 -2.12 -8.00 -22.82
CA PRO A 213 -0.69 -8.17 -22.61
C PRO A 213 -0.35 -8.31 -21.12
N PRO A 214 0.83 -8.85 -20.79
CA PRO A 214 1.43 -8.75 -19.45
C PRO A 214 1.34 -7.34 -18.84
N LEU A 215 1.30 -7.28 -17.52
CA LEU A 215 1.49 -6.02 -16.80
C LEU A 215 2.95 -5.94 -16.34
N ASN A 216 3.69 -5.03 -16.96
CA ASN A 216 5.12 -4.87 -16.71
C ASN A 216 5.39 -3.70 -15.77
N LEU A 217 6.43 -3.86 -14.96
CA LEU A 217 7.10 -2.78 -14.26
C LEU A 217 8.40 -2.49 -15.03
N ASP A 218 8.39 -1.37 -15.75
CA ASP A 218 9.51 -0.92 -16.57
C ASP A 218 10.18 0.26 -15.86
N LEU A 219 11.46 0.09 -15.51
CA LEU A 219 12.22 1.06 -14.74
C LEU A 219 13.53 1.43 -15.45
N LYS A 220 13.88 2.72 -15.42
CA LYS A 220 15.24 3.19 -15.73
C LYS A 220 16.15 3.17 -14.49
N PHE A 221 15.52 3.27 -13.33
CA PHE A 221 16.14 3.37 -12.01
C PHE A 221 15.25 2.63 -11.01
N TYR A 222 15.85 1.76 -10.18
CA TYR A 222 15.14 1.02 -9.13
C TYR A 222 15.73 1.39 -7.78
N LEU A 223 14.87 1.80 -6.86
CA LEU A 223 15.23 2.40 -5.59
C LEU A 223 16.02 1.43 -4.69
N ALA A 224 15.75 0.13 -4.78
CA ALA A 224 16.53 -0.88 -4.07
C ALA A 224 18.01 -0.93 -4.51
N GLU A 225 18.32 -0.70 -5.78
CA GLU A 225 19.71 -0.61 -6.24
C GLU A 225 20.34 0.71 -5.80
N TRP A 226 19.59 1.80 -5.78
CA TRP A 226 20.06 3.07 -5.24
C TRP A 226 20.42 2.97 -3.76
N PHE A 227 19.65 2.23 -2.96
CA PHE A 227 19.96 1.98 -1.56
C PHE A 227 21.29 1.24 -1.33
N LYS A 228 21.84 0.57 -2.34
CA LYS A 228 23.14 -0.13 -2.24
C LYS A 228 24.34 0.79 -2.39
N ASP A 229 24.16 2.03 -2.86
CA ASP A 229 25.26 2.98 -3.01
C ASP A 229 25.81 3.37 -1.61
N PRO A 230 27.10 3.12 -1.32
CA PRO A 230 27.70 3.44 -0.03
C PRO A 230 27.62 4.92 0.34
N SER A 231 27.57 5.81 -0.65
CA SER A 231 27.41 7.24 -0.41
C SER A 231 26.04 7.57 0.18
N ASN A 232 24.97 6.87 -0.22
CA ASN A 232 23.63 7.05 0.35
C ASN A 232 23.58 6.60 1.81
N LYS A 233 24.24 5.48 2.12
CA LYS A 233 24.39 5.02 3.51
C LYS A 233 25.12 6.04 4.37
N SER A 234 26.29 6.52 3.92
CA SER A 234 27.07 7.54 4.64
C SER A 234 26.24 8.80 4.91
N THR A 235 25.52 9.28 3.89
CA THR A 235 24.65 10.45 4.03
C THR A 235 23.51 10.21 5.02
N TRP A 236 22.93 9.02 5.06
CA TRP A 236 21.90 8.70 6.06
C TRP A 236 22.47 8.69 7.48
N GLU A 237 23.65 8.13 7.68
CA GLU A 237 24.34 8.11 8.98
C GLU A 237 24.65 9.54 9.48
N GLU A 238 25.02 10.46 8.58
CA GLU A 238 25.15 11.89 8.90
C GLU A 238 23.81 12.53 9.31
N ILE A 239 22.73 12.24 8.58
CA ILE A 239 21.39 12.72 8.95
C ILE A 239 20.99 12.21 10.34
N MET A 240 21.25 10.93 10.63
CA MET A 240 20.99 10.34 11.95
C MET A 240 21.81 11.02 13.06
N ALA A 241 23.08 11.34 12.80
CA ALA A 241 23.94 11.99 13.79
C ALA A 241 23.50 13.43 14.14
N GLU A 242 22.73 14.08 13.27
CA GLU A 242 22.30 15.48 13.41
C GLU A 242 20.80 15.65 13.68
N SER A 243 20.07 14.55 13.89
CA SER A 243 18.61 14.57 14.10
C SER A 243 18.16 13.48 15.09
N ASP A 244 16.86 13.46 15.38
CA ASP A 244 16.26 12.45 16.27
C ASP A 244 15.93 11.12 15.55
N VAL A 245 16.47 10.90 14.34
CA VAL A 245 16.26 9.67 13.58
C VAL A 245 17.00 8.52 14.24
N THR A 246 16.27 7.45 14.55
CA THR A 246 16.82 6.23 15.17
C THR A 246 16.78 5.02 14.21
N ALA A 247 15.92 5.05 13.19
CA ALA A 247 15.86 3.99 12.19
C ALA A 247 17.02 4.07 11.20
N ASN A 248 17.75 2.96 11.05
CA ASN A 248 18.76 2.80 10.02
C ASN A 248 18.37 1.66 9.06
N PRO A 249 17.69 1.96 7.94
CA PRO A 249 17.29 0.94 6.98
C PRO A 249 18.49 0.34 6.22
N PHE A 250 19.68 0.96 6.31
CA PHE A 250 20.92 0.45 5.71
C PHE A 250 21.69 -0.52 6.62
N ALA A 251 21.28 -0.71 7.88
CA ALA A 251 22.03 -1.51 8.85
C ALA A 251 21.85 -3.02 8.66
N ASP A 252 20.68 -3.45 8.22
CA ASP A 252 20.26 -4.87 8.18
C ASP A 252 19.73 -5.31 6.79
N GLY A 253 19.96 -4.49 5.76
CA GLY A 253 19.48 -4.75 4.41
C GLY A 253 17.98 -4.49 4.21
N THR A 254 17.28 -3.92 5.20
CA THR A 254 15.86 -3.54 5.06
C THR A 254 15.63 -2.61 3.87
N ALA A 255 16.53 -1.64 3.65
CA ALA A 255 16.46 -0.70 2.54
C ALA A 255 16.38 -1.39 1.17
N GLU A 256 17.18 -2.44 0.97
CA GLU A 256 17.23 -3.20 -0.30
C GLU A 256 15.96 -4.05 -0.53
N GLN A 257 15.21 -4.32 0.54
CA GLN A 257 13.95 -5.06 0.48
C GLN A 257 12.74 -4.14 0.32
N MET A 258 12.92 -2.82 0.46
CA MET A 258 11.85 -1.85 0.24
C MET A 258 11.45 -1.83 -1.23
N MET A 259 10.33 -2.46 -1.58
CA MET A 259 9.80 -2.50 -2.93
C MET A 259 8.90 -1.28 -3.22
N GLY A 260 9.38 -0.07 -2.93
CA GLY A 260 8.63 1.18 -3.14
C GLY A 260 8.14 1.33 -4.59
N ASP A 261 9.01 1.08 -5.57
CA ASP A 261 8.67 1.22 -6.99
C ASP A 261 7.69 0.16 -7.51
N PHE A 262 7.38 -0.89 -6.75
CA PHE A 262 6.27 -1.79 -7.08
C PHE A 262 4.94 -1.03 -7.15
N ALA A 263 4.84 0.10 -6.47
CA ALA A 263 3.69 0.99 -6.53
C ALA A 263 3.54 1.72 -7.90
N TYR A 264 4.55 1.69 -8.77
CA TYR A 264 4.42 2.21 -10.14
C TYR A 264 3.64 1.27 -11.07
N LEU A 265 3.36 0.03 -10.63
CA LEU A 265 2.49 -0.87 -11.35
C LEU A 265 1.05 -0.34 -11.35
N ARG A 266 0.49 -0.27 -12.55
CA ARG A 266 -0.81 0.36 -12.83
C ARG A 266 -1.96 -0.62 -12.62
N PHE A 267 -2.18 -1.02 -11.38
CA PHE A 267 -3.16 -2.05 -11.02
C PHE A 267 -4.64 -1.63 -11.13
N GLY A 268 -4.91 -0.33 -11.23
CA GLY A 268 -6.27 0.23 -11.21
C GLY A 268 -6.74 0.66 -9.82
N THR A 269 -8.01 1.07 -9.71
CA THR A 269 -8.60 1.65 -8.50
C THR A 269 -9.73 0.79 -7.94
N LEU A 270 -9.91 0.82 -6.63
CA LEU A 270 -11.04 0.20 -5.96
C LEU A 270 -12.29 1.09 -6.10
N SER A 271 -13.44 0.46 -6.33
CA SER A 271 -14.73 1.17 -6.26
C SER A 271 -15.18 1.32 -4.82
N MET A 272 -15.49 2.56 -4.41
CA MET A 272 -16.09 2.86 -3.11
C MET A 272 -17.63 2.94 -3.16
N ASN A 273 -18.25 2.59 -4.29
CA ASN A 273 -19.69 2.77 -4.49
C ASN A 273 -20.51 1.96 -3.47
N LYS A 274 -20.12 0.72 -3.16
CA LYS A 274 -20.85 -0.10 -2.19
C LYS A 274 -20.86 0.53 -0.80
N ALA A 275 -19.69 0.94 -0.30
CA ALA A 275 -19.58 1.61 1.00
C ALA A 275 -20.43 2.89 1.04
N ARG A 276 -20.37 3.71 -0.01
CA ARG A 276 -21.18 4.94 -0.14
C ARG A 276 -22.68 4.68 -0.17
N LEU A 277 -23.14 3.68 -0.93
CA LEU A 277 -24.55 3.27 -0.97
C LEU A 277 -25.04 2.75 0.38
N TYR A 278 -24.15 2.14 1.18
CA TYR A 278 -24.46 1.70 2.54
C TYR A 278 -24.40 2.86 3.55
N GLY A 279 -23.90 4.04 3.16
CA GLY A 279 -23.90 5.26 3.98
C GLY A 279 -22.53 5.67 4.52
N PHE A 280 -21.44 5.03 4.11
CA PHE A 280 -20.10 5.50 4.47
C PHE A 280 -19.64 6.63 3.53
N SER A 281 -19.51 7.83 4.08
CA SER A 281 -19.09 9.04 3.35
C SER A 281 -17.72 9.58 3.78
N GLY A 282 -16.94 8.79 4.52
CA GLY A 282 -15.59 9.18 4.93
C GLY A 282 -14.69 9.42 3.72
N PHE A 283 -13.85 10.46 3.82
CA PHE A 283 -12.85 10.79 2.80
C PHE A 283 -11.58 11.31 3.45
N VAL A 284 -10.48 11.22 2.72
CA VAL A 284 -9.21 11.92 2.98
C VAL A 284 -8.59 12.30 1.64
N ASP A 285 -7.75 13.33 1.66
CA ASP A 285 -6.84 13.66 0.57
C ASP A 285 -5.57 12.80 0.69
N SER A 286 -5.25 12.03 -0.36
CA SER A 286 -4.11 11.09 -0.32
C SER A 286 -2.76 11.81 -0.14
N CYS A 287 -2.60 13.02 -0.68
CA CYS A 287 -1.35 13.78 -0.56
C CYS A 287 -1.16 14.29 0.87
N GLU A 288 -2.23 14.83 1.47
CA GLU A 288 -2.26 15.23 2.88
C GLU A 288 -2.02 14.04 3.81
N SER A 289 -2.66 12.90 3.58
CA SER A 289 -2.43 11.68 4.36
C SER A 289 -0.98 11.20 4.33
N ILE A 290 -0.30 11.30 3.19
CA ILE A 290 1.13 10.94 3.10
C ILE A 290 1.97 11.92 3.92
N PHE A 291 1.70 13.22 3.81
CA PHE A 291 2.39 14.23 4.61
C PHE A 291 2.20 13.99 6.11
N GLU A 292 0.97 13.79 6.58
CA GLU A 292 0.67 13.45 7.98
C GLU A 292 1.40 12.18 8.41
N SER A 293 1.42 11.16 7.54
CA SER A 293 2.16 9.93 7.80
C SER A 293 3.66 10.17 7.94
N PHE A 294 4.26 11.10 7.19
CA PHE A 294 5.67 11.46 7.34
C PHE A 294 5.94 12.23 8.63
N VAL A 295 5.01 13.09 9.07
CA VAL A 295 5.07 13.73 10.40
C VAL A 295 5.03 12.68 11.51
N ASP A 296 4.18 11.66 11.39
CA ASP A 296 4.13 10.58 12.38
C ASP A 296 5.39 9.69 12.32
N MET A 297 5.95 9.46 11.14
CA MET A 297 7.24 8.78 10.98
C MET A 297 8.40 9.56 11.62
N GLU A 298 8.40 10.88 11.51
CA GLU A 298 9.36 11.75 12.22
C GLU A 298 9.28 11.54 13.73
N ARG A 299 8.07 11.59 14.30
CA ARG A 299 7.84 11.36 15.75
C ARG A 299 8.27 9.96 16.21
N LEU A 300 8.24 8.98 15.32
CA LEU A 300 8.67 7.61 15.56
C LEU A 300 10.19 7.41 15.32
N GLY A 301 10.93 8.46 14.96
CA GLY A 301 12.36 8.39 14.67
C GLY A 301 12.69 7.68 13.35
N LEU A 302 11.73 7.59 12.42
CA LEU A 302 11.88 6.92 11.13
C LEU A 302 12.36 7.87 10.01
N LEU A 303 12.15 9.18 10.17
CA LEU A 303 12.47 10.22 9.19
C LEU A 303 12.94 11.50 9.89
N PRO A 304 13.81 12.31 9.26
CA PRO A 304 14.11 13.64 9.75
C PRO A 304 12.92 14.58 9.51
N PRO A 305 12.87 15.75 10.20
CA PRO A 305 11.80 16.70 10.02
C PRO A 305 11.72 17.26 8.58
N MET A 306 10.50 17.34 8.07
CA MET A 306 10.21 18.02 6.81
C MET A 306 10.48 19.53 6.92
N LYS A 307 10.78 20.17 5.79
CA LYS A 307 11.15 21.60 5.69
C LYS A 307 9.96 22.54 5.57
N VAL A 308 8.74 22.00 5.63
CA VAL A 308 7.49 22.75 5.45
C VAL A 308 6.50 22.39 6.55
N PRO A 309 5.64 23.33 6.98
CA PRO A 309 4.75 23.10 8.10
C PRO A 309 3.46 22.35 7.73
N ALA A 310 3.14 22.24 6.44
CA ALA A 310 1.89 21.65 5.96
C ALA A 310 1.99 21.07 4.54
N ALA A 311 1.10 20.11 4.27
CA ALA A 311 0.78 19.63 2.93
C ALA A 311 0.07 20.71 2.08
N ARG A 312 -0.04 20.46 0.78
CA ARG A 312 -0.97 21.17 -0.10
C ARG A 312 -2.02 20.17 -0.58
N ALA A 313 -3.23 20.28 -0.06
CA ALA A 313 -4.34 19.42 -0.45
C ALA A 313 -4.64 19.57 -1.95
N LEU A 314 -5.11 18.48 -2.57
CA LEU A 314 -5.54 18.43 -3.96
C LEU A 314 -7.00 18.92 -4.05
N VAL A 315 -7.19 20.23 -3.89
CA VAL A 315 -8.49 20.93 -3.94
C VAL A 315 -8.60 21.90 -5.11
#